data_AF-A0A1H6T1E1-F1
#
_entry.id   AF-A0A1H6T1E1-F1
#
_cell.length_a   1.000
_cell.length_b   1.000
_cell.length_c   1.000
_cell.angle_alpha   90.00
_cell.angle_beta   90.00
_cell.angle_gamma   90.00
#
_symmetry.space_group_name_H-M   'P 1'
#
loop_
_entity.id
_entity.type
_entity.pdbx_description
1 polymer ?
#
loop_
_entity_poly.entity_id
_entity_poly.type
_entity_poly.pdbx_seq_one_letter_code
_entity_poly.pdbx_strand_id
1 'polypeptide(L)'
;MPPAARPLPPHAPDPVTQPVLRAYDRYAAQARRWAAEYEARGGHIYCGAGCHFCCDMPIRVSLAEARITAEALTLPQARAFEVHARAVQRNARTSPDEETFVARHRIEISFCPLLDRQTGSCTAYAVRPTRCRDTFSALPAHYCACGTWENMTRREQTEYRHEVARTSGTDGELHFIAPLEHLSEPVWAAASKAMRRAWGLEVWGDFWTLTTLARDPGFMARVEAGNRRGALSHARGRGFGHPVTLEIA
;
A
#
# COMPACT_ATOMS: atom_id res chain seq x y z
N MET A 1 12.84 3.77 -15.72
CA MET A 1 11.74 4.72 -15.40
C MET A 1 10.42 3.95 -15.28
N PRO A 2 9.60 4.22 -14.24
CA PRO A 2 8.22 3.73 -14.23
C PRO A 2 7.48 4.25 -15.46
N PRO A 3 6.62 3.44 -16.10
CA PRO A 3 5.87 3.88 -17.27
C PRO A 3 5.03 5.11 -16.91
N ALA A 4 4.83 6.00 -17.89
CA ALA A 4 3.89 7.10 -17.74
C ALA A 4 2.53 6.52 -17.31
N ALA A 5 2.07 6.89 -16.11
CA ALA A 5 0.81 6.39 -15.60
C ALA A 5 -0.30 6.76 -16.61
N ARG A 6 -1.12 5.78 -17.02
CA ARG A 6 -2.34 6.09 -17.76
C ARG A 6 -3.14 7.12 -16.95
N PRO A 7 -3.68 8.17 -17.59
CA PRO A 7 -4.50 9.13 -16.89
C PRO A 7 -5.65 8.41 -16.19
N LEU A 8 -5.91 8.81 -14.96
CA LEU A 8 -7.01 8.29 -14.16
C LEU A 8 -8.34 8.50 -14.92
N PRO A 9 -9.28 7.55 -14.88
CA PRO A 9 -10.63 7.81 -15.37
C PRO A 9 -11.22 9.01 -14.62
N PRO A 10 -12.12 9.79 -15.25
CA PRO A 10 -12.74 10.94 -14.61
C PRO A 10 -13.54 10.49 -13.39
N HIS A 11 -13.04 10.80 -12.19
CA HIS A 11 -13.76 10.62 -10.94
C HIS A 11 -14.67 11.84 -10.72
N ALA A 12 -15.92 11.60 -10.30
CA ALA A 12 -16.75 12.69 -9.78
C ALA A 12 -16.02 13.34 -8.59
N PRO A 13 -16.09 14.67 -8.43
CA PRO A 13 -15.38 15.35 -7.36
C PRO A 13 -15.93 14.92 -5.99
N ASP A 14 -15.24 13.98 -5.35
CA ASP A 14 -15.48 13.58 -3.97
C ASP A 14 -14.56 14.38 -3.03
N PRO A 15 -15.10 15.09 -2.01
CA PRO A 15 -14.34 15.91 -1.09
C PRO A 15 -13.25 15.14 -0.33
N VAL A 16 -13.32 13.81 -0.25
CA VAL A 16 -12.35 12.96 0.46
C VAL A 16 -11.22 12.47 -0.44
N THR A 17 -11.52 12.05 -1.67
CA THR A 17 -10.51 11.50 -2.59
C THR A 17 -9.73 12.58 -3.34
N GLN A 18 -10.35 13.71 -3.65
CA GLN A 18 -9.74 14.80 -4.41
C GLN A 18 -8.47 15.39 -3.77
N PRO A 19 -8.41 15.65 -2.44
CA PRO A 19 -7.17 16.07 -1.78
C PRO A 19 -6.05 15.04 -1.90
N VAL A 20 -6.37 13.75 -1.84
CA VAL A 20 -5.42 12.64 -1.95
C VAL A 20 -4.86 12.55 -3.37
N LEU A 21 -5.73 12.62 -4.39
CA LEU A 21 -5.30 12.63 -5.80
C LEU A 21 -4.35 13.80 -6.11
N ARG A 22 -4.67 15.02 -5.63
CA ARG A 22 -3.74 16.16 -5.77
C ARG A 22 -2.43 15.95 -5.03
N ALA A 23 -2.46 15.27 -3.88
CA ALA A 23 -1.23 14.94 -3.16
C ALA A 23 -0.40 13.89 -3.91
N TYR A 24 -1.03 12.91 -4.56
CA TYR A 24 -0.34 11.97 -5.47
C TYR A 24 0.34 12.67 -6.63
N ASP A 25 -0.31 13.64 -7.28
CA ASP A 25 0.29 14.37 -8.40
C ASP A 25 1.54 15.14 -7.96
N ARG A 26 1.46 15.80 -6.79
CA ARG A 26 2.61 16.50 -6.19
C ARG A 26 3.73 15.53 -5.83
N TYR A 27 3.41 14.45 -5.14
CA TYR A 27 4.36 13.40 -4.78
C TYR A 27 5.05 12.86 -6.04
N ALA A 28 4.28 12.50 -7.08
CA ALA A 28 4.83 11.96 -8.31
C ALA A 28 5.78 12.95 -9.01
N ALA A 29 5.47 14.25 -8.99
CA ALA A 29 6.35 15.27 -9.53
C ALA A 29 7.64 15.43 -8.71
N GLN A 30 7.55 15.41 -7.39
CA GLN A 30 8.71 15.50 -6.47
C GLN A 30 9.59 14.25 -6.56
N ALA A 31 9.00 13.06 -6.46
CA ALA A 31 9.68 11.78 -6.55
C ALA A 31 10.41 11.62 -7.88
N ARG A 32 9.81 12.05 -9.01
CA ARG A 32 10.51 12.04 -10.32
C ARG A 32 11.76 12.91 -10.34
N ARG A 33 11.69 14.12 -9.78
CA ARG A 33 12.86 15.02 -9.71
C ARG A 33 13.93 14.43 -8.80
N TRP A 34 13.54 13.99 -7.61
CA TRP A 34 14.45 13.37 -6.65
C TRP A 34 15.14 12.14 -7.23
N ALA A 35 14.38 11.25 -7.89
CA ALA A 35 14.91 10.04 -8.51
C ALA A 35 15.94 10.37 -9.61
N ALA A 36 15.64 11.34 -10.48
CA ALA A 36 16.58 11.76 -11.52
C ALA A 36 17.88 12.32 -10.93
N GLU A 37 17.80 13.12 -9.87
CA GLU A 37 18.98 13.64 -9.18
C GLU A 37 19.77 12.55 -8.45
N TYR A 38 19.08 11.58 -7.85
CA TYR A 38 19.69 10.44 -7.18
C TYR A 38 20.47 9.57 -8.17
N GLU A 39 19.87 9.23 -9.32
CA GLU A 39 20.53 8.49 -10.39
C GLU A 39 21.69 9.27 -11.01
N ALA A 40 21.55 10.59 -11.18
CA ALA A 40 22.63 11.45 -11.69
C ALA A 40 23.87 11.50 -10.78
N ARG A 41 23.71 11.23 -9.47
CA ARG A 41 24.81 11.11 -8.51
C ARG A 41 25.36 9.67 -8.38
N GLY A 42 24.94 8.76 -9.27
CA GLY A 42 25.38 7.36 -9.27
C GLY A 42 24.55 6.43 -8.38
N GLY A 43 23.45 6.92 -7.78
CA GLY A 43 22.47 6.07 -7.12
C GLY A 43 21.74 5.17 -8.12
N HIS A 44 21.16 4.07 -7.63
CA HIS A 44 20.36 3.19 -8.48
C HIS A 44 19.02 2.84 -7.83
N ILE A 45 17.96 2.89 -8.64
CA ILE A 45 16.61 2.45 -8.27
C ILE A 45 16.32 1.14 -9.00
N TYR A 46 16.18 0.05 -8.24
CA TYR A 46 15.97 -1.29 -8.81
C TYR A 46 14.49 -1.61 -9.10
N CYS A 47 13.56 -0.77 -8.66
CA CYS A 47 12.15 -0.93 -8.98
C CYS A 47 11.88 -0.42 -10.40
N GLY A 48 11.17 -1.23 -11.19
CA GLY A 48 10.79 -0.90 -12.55
C GLY A 48 9.53 -1.62 -12.99
N ALA A 49 9.12 -1.38 -14.24
CA ALA A 49 8.06 -2.16 -14.85
C ALA A 49 8.42 -3.66 -14.81
N GLY A 50 7.47 -4.50 -14.44
CA GLY A 50 7.68 -5.95 -14.29
C GLY A 50 8.25 -6.39 -12.93
N CYS A 51 8.65 -5.47 -12.05
CA CYS A 51 9.03 -5.83 -10.68
C CYS A 51 7.79 -6.05 -9.80
N HIS A 52 7.75 -7.17 -9.07
CA HIS A 52 6.60 -7.58 -8.25
C HIS A 52 6.97 -8.13 -6.86
N PHE A 53 8.23 -8.03 -6.45
CA PHE A 53 8.73 -8.67 -5.22
C PHE A 53 8.10 -8.15 -3.92
N CYS A 54 7.61 -6.91 -3.90
CA CYS A 54 6.87 -6.34 -2.77
C CYS A 54 5.35 -6.48 -2.88
N CYS A 55 4.82 -7.06 -3.98
CA CYS A 55 3.37 -7.11 -4.21
C CYS A 55 2.64 -8.13 -3.32
N ASP A 56 3.36 -8.87 -2.47
CA ASP A 56 2.84 -9.79 -1.45
C ASP A 56 2.87 -9.19 -0.03
N MET A 57 3.35 -7.95 0.14
CA MET A 57 3.46 -7.28 1.42
C MET A 57 2.08 -6.83 1.92
N PRO A 58 1.75 -7.00 3.22
CA PRO A 58 0.62 -6.32 3.81
C PRO A 58 0.85 -4.81 3.76
N ILE A 59 -0.14 -4.07 3.29
CA ILE A 59 -0.01 -2.62 3.08
C ILE A 59 -1.13 -1.86 3.79
N ARG A 60 -0.73 -0.94 4.65
CA ARG A 60 -1.65 -0.01 5.33
C ARG A 60 -2.01 1.15 4.42
N VAL A 61 -3.28 1.54 4.42
CA VAL A 61 -3.82 2.66 3.64
C VAL A 61 -4.88 3.43 4.43
N SER A 62 -5.20 4.63 4.00
CA SER A 62 -6.43 5.33 4.41
C SER A 62 -7.65 4.80 3.65
N LEU A 63 -8.86 4.95 4.22
CA LEU A 63 -10.10 4.69 3.49
C LEU A 63 -10.28 5.63 2.29
N ALA A 64 -9.72 6.84 2.36
CA ALA A 64 -9.70 7.77 1.23
C ALA A 64 -8.95 7.18 0.01
N GLU A 65 -7.77 6.59 0.23
CA GLU A 65 -7.02 5.89 -0.82
C GLU A 65 -7.72 4.62 -1.29
N ALA A 66 -8.27 3.85 -0.34
CA ALA A 66 -9.00 2.63 -0.65
C ALA A 66 -10.24 2.90 -1.53
N ARG A 67 -10.91 4.04 -1.32
CA ARG A 67 -12.04 4.48 -2.15
C ARG A 67 -11.62 4.79 -3.59
N ILE A 68 -10.48 5.46 -3.78
CA ILE A 68 -9.91 5.71 -5.13
C ILE A 68 -9.69 4.39 -5.87
N THR A 69 -9.09 3.40 -5.21
CA THR A 69 -8.90 2.08 -5.81
C THR A 69 -10.24 1.39 -6.06
N ALA A 70 -11.14 1.38 -5.07
CA ALA A 70 -12.44 0.70 -5.14
C ALA A 70 -13.30 1.14 -6.32
N GLU A 71 -13.31 2.45 -6.62
CA GLU A 71 -14.01 3.06 -7.75
C GLU A 71 -13.44 2.64 -9.10
N ALA A 72 -12.14 2.33 -9.17
CA ALA A 72 -11.47 1.90 -10.39
C ALA A 72 -11.54 0.37 -10.62
N LEU A 73 -11.95 -0.42 -9.63
CA LEU A 73 -12.04 -1.87 -9.77
C LEU A 73 -13.23 -2.29 -10.64
N THR A 74 -12.95 -3.13 -11.64
CA THR A 74 -13.98 -3.92 -12.32
C THR A 74 -14.64 -4.90 -11.34
N LEU A 75 -15.83 -5.42 -11.67
CA LEU A 75 -16.52 -6.40 -10.82
C LEU A 75 -15.68 -7.66 -10.55
N PRO A 76 -14.97 -8.26 -11.54
CA PRO A 76 -14.08 -9.40 -11.27
C PRO A 76 -12.94 -9.04 -10.30
N GLN A 77 -12.30 -7.88 -10.49
CA GLN A 77 -11.24 -7.42 -9.58
C GLN A 77 -11.78 -7.20 -8.16
N ALA A 78 -12.95 -6.57 -8.01
CA ALA A 78 -13.57 -6.35 -6.71
C ALA A 78 -13.88 -7.66 -5.97
N ARG A 79 -14.35 -8.70 -6.69
CA ARG A 79 -14.54 -10.04 -6.12
C ARG A 79 -13.22 -10.66 -5.69
N ALA A 80 -12.17 -10.55 -6.50
CA ALA A 80 -10.84 -11.05 -6.16
C ALA A 80 -10.27 -10.34 -4.92
N PHE A 81 -10.51 -9.03 -4.78
CA PHE A 81 -10.19 -8.26 -3.58
C PHE A 81 -10.93 -8.77 -2.35
N GLU A 82 -12.23 -9.03 -2.44
CA GLU A 82 -13.00 -9.55 -1.30
C GLU A 82 -12.51 -10.95 -0.87
N VAL A 83 -12.18 -11.83 -1.82
CA VAL A 83 -11.60 -13.15 -1.53
C VAL A 83 -10.25 -12.99 -0.82
N HIS A 84 -9.38 -12.11 -1.33
CA HIS A 84 -8.07 -11.83 -0.75
C HIS A 84 -8.22 -11.23 0.66
N ALA A 85 -9.06 -10.21 0.83
CA ALA A 85 -9.37 -9.59 2.12
C ALA A 85 -9.87 -10.62 3.14
N ARG A 86 -10.72 -11.58 2.74
CA ARG A 86 -11.15 -12.67 3.63
C ARG A 86 -9.99 -13.58 4.05
N ALA A 87 -9.02 -13.82 3.18
CA ALA A 87 -7.80 -14.55 3.54
C ALA A 87 -6.96 -13.75 4.54
N VAL A 88 -6.77 -12.44 4.31
CA VAL A 88 -6.10 -11.52 5.26
C VAL A 88 -6.79 -11.54 6.63
N GLN A 89 -8.12 -11.50 6.67
CA GLN A 89 -8.88 -11.56 7.94
C GLN A 89 -8.71 -12.90 8.66
N ARG A 90 -8.61 -14.02 7.94
CA ARG A 90 -8.31 -15.32 8.56
C ARG A 90 -6.92 -15.32 9.16
N ASN A 91 -5.91 -14.88 8.40
CA ASN A 91 -4.54 -14.78 8.87
C ASN A 91 -4.42 -13.88 10.11
N ALA A 92 -5.09 -12.72 10.09
CA ALA A 92 -5.08 -11.78 11.22
C ALA A 92 -5.66 -12.40 12.51
N ARG A 93 -6.67 -13.27 12.41
CA ARG A 93 -7.28 -13.94 13.57
C ARG A 93 -6.46 -15.09 14.13
N THR A 94 -5.65 -15.74 13.30
CA THR A 94 -4.90 -16.94 13.66
C THR A 94 -3.40 -16.69 13.87
N SER A 95 -2.95 -15.45 13.64
CA SER A 95 -1.58 -15.05 13.90
C SER A 95 -1.42 -14.62 15.36
N PRO A 96 -0.44 -15.18 16.09
CA PRO A 96 -0.20 -14.82 17.49
C PRO A 96 0.41 -13.42 17.65
N ASP A 97 1.09 -12.93 16.63
CA ASP A 97 1.82 -11.65 16.61
C ASP A 97 1.88 -11.06 15.19
N GLU A 98 2.39 -9.83 15.11
CA GLU A 98 2.51 -9.09 13.84
C GLU A 98 3.53 -9.72 12.89
N GLU A 99 4.64 -10.24 13.41
CA GLU A 99 5.68 -10.89 12.60
C GLU A 99 5.11 -12.12 11.86
N THR A 100 4.37 -12.96 12.58
CA THR A 100 3.68 -14.12 12.00
C THR A 100 2.61 -13.68 11.00
N PHE A 101 1.86 -12.62 11.30
CA PHE A 101 0.87 -12.08 10.37
C PHE A 101 1.54 -11.66 9.05
N VAL A 102 2.63 -10.90 9.11
CA VAL A 102 3.37 -10.44 7.93
C VAL A 102 3.95 -11.63 7.17
N ALA A 103 4.64 -12.55 7.84
CA ALA A 103 5.23 -13.73 7.21
C ALA A 103 4.18 -14.58 6.47
N ARG A 104 3.07 -14.93 7.14
CA ARG A 104 1.97 -15.69 6.53
C ARG A 104 1.26 -14.93 5.42
N HIS A 105 1.19 -13.60 5.49
CA HIS A 105 0.63 -12.80 4.41
C HIS A 105 1.43 -13.03 3.12
N ARG A 106 2.75 -12.97 3.21
CA ARG A 106 3.64 -13.12 2.06
C ARG A 106 3.66 -14.55 1.51
N ILE A 107 3.64 -15.55 2.40
CA ILE A 107 3.77 -16.97 2.03
C ILE A 107 2.43 -17.59 1.61
N GLU A 108 1.38 -17.40 2.41
CA GLU A 108 0.11 -18.15 2.28
C GLU A 108 -0.96 -17.37 1.52
N ILE A 109 -1.07 -16.07 1.75
CA ILE A 109 -2.06 -15.21 1.08
C ILE A 109 -1.56 -14.76 -0.30
N SER A 110 -0.25 -14.50 -0.40
CA SER A 110 0.47 -14.23 -1.64
C SER A 110 0.11 -12.87 -2.27
N PHE A 111 0.30 -12.75 -3.58
CA PHE A 111 0.32 -11.48 -4.30
C PHE A 111 -1.03 -10.77 -4.37
N CYS A 112 -0.95 -9.43 -4.45
CA CYS A 112 -2.07 -8.54 -4.72
C CYS A 112 -2.89 -9.01 -5.95
N PRO A 113 -4.23 -9.02 -5.90
CA PRO A 113 -5.07 -9.39 -7.04
C PRO A 113 -4.97 -8.47 -8.26
N LEU A 114 -4.32 -7.31 -8.14
CA LEU A 114 -4.04 -6.41 -9.27
C LEU A 114 -2.76 -6.77 -10.02
N LEU A 115 -1.94 -7.68 -9.50
CA LEU A 115 -0.71 -8.10 -10.16
C LEU A 115 -1.04 -9.05 -11.31
N ASP A 116 -0.67 -8.65 -12.52
CA ASP A 116 -0.51 -9.60 -13.62
C ASP A 116 0.78 -10.39 -13.38
N ARG A 117 0.63 -11.67 -13.06
CA ARG A 117 1.76 -12.56 -12.74
C ARG A 117 2.58 -12.97 -13.95
N GLN A 118 2.05 -12.81 -15.17
CA GLN A 118 2.78 -13.12 -16.40
C GLN A 118 3.74 -11.98 -16.74
N THR A 119 3.29 -10.74 -16.57
CA THR A 119 4.06 -9.55 -16.95
C THR A 119 4.75 -8.86 -15.76
N GLY A 120 4.44 -9.25 -14.53
CA GLY A 120 4.90 -8.57 -13.31
C GLY A 120 4.32 -7.16 -13.14
N SER A 121 3.30 -6.79 -13.91
CA SER A 121 2.75 -5.43 -13.95
C SER A 121 1.46 -5.30 -13.13
N CYS A 122 1.26 -4.14 -12.51
CA CYS A 122 -0.01 -3.84 -11.84
C CYS A 122 -1.06 -3.40 -12.87
N THR A 123 -2.16 -4.15 -12.94
CA THR A 123 -3.31 -3.88 -13.84
C THR A 123 -4.05 -2.58 -13.53
N ALA A 124 -3.83 -1.99 -12.34
CA ALA A 124 -4.40 -0.70 -11.94
C ALA A 124 -3.33 0.25 -11.35
N TYR A 125 -2.16 0.32 -12.02
CA TYR A 125 -1.00 1.09 -11.57
C TYR A 125 -1.30 2.54 -11.17
N ALA A 126 -2.22 3.20 -11.88
CA ALA A 126 -2.58 4.60 -11.71
C ALA A 126 -3.29 4.89 -10.36
N VAL A 127 -3.96 3.90 -9.76
CA VAL A 127 -4.74 4.03 -8.51
C VAL A 127 -4.11 3.28 -7.34
N ARG A 128 -2.82 2.92 -7.43
CA ARG A 128 -2.09 2.31 -6.31
C ARG A 128 -2.07 3.24 -5.09
N PRO A 129 -2.09 2.68 -3.86
CA PRO A 129 -2.00 3.50 -2.65
C PRO A 129 -0.59 4.06 -2.43
N THR A 130 -0.44 4.98 -1.48
CA THR A 130 0.83 5.64 -1.14
C THR A 130 1.95 4.63 -0.86
N ARG A 131 1.70 3.60 -0.04
CA ARG A 131 2.69 2.54 0.27
C ARG A 131 3.21 1.76 -0.94
N CYS A 132 2.46 1.72 -2.04
CA CYS A 132 2.92 1.11 -3.29
C CYS A 132 3.67 2.09 -4.21
N ARG A 133 3.70 3.38 -3.85
CA ARG A 133 4.27 4.46 -4.62
C ARG A 133 5.55 5.01 -4.02
N ASP A 134 5.83 4.78 -2.74
CA ASP A 134 6.95 5.37 -2.01
C ASP A 134 8.03 4.37 -1.59
N THR A 135 7.70 3.09 -1.51
CA THR A 135 8.68 2.03 -1.28
C THR A 135 9.44 1.67 -2.56
N PHE A 136 10.67 2.19 -2.69
CA PHE A 136 11.60 1.85 -3.77
C PHE A 136 12.89 1.24 -3.21
N SER A 137 13.45 0.25 -3.89
CA SER A 137 14.69 -0.40 -3.48
C SER A 137 15.92 0.28 -4.09
N ALA A 138 16.89 0.57 -3.23
CA ALA A 138 18.24 1.01 -3.59
C ALA A 138 19.18 -0.17 -3.91
N LEU A 139 18.80 -1.40 -3.56
CA LEU A 139 19.54 -2.64 -3.85
C LEU A 139 18.74 -3.55 -4.81
N PRO A 140 19.35 -4.59 -5.40
CA PRO A 140 18.65 -5.56 -6.26
C PRO A 140 17.31 -6.03 -5.70
N ALA A 141 16.26 -6.01 -6.53
CA ALA A 141 14.89 -6.25 -6.08
C ALA A 141 14.62 -7.65 -5.49
N HIS A 142 15.54 -8.61 -5.68
CA HIS A 142 15.46 -9.92 -5.02
C HIS A 142 15.55 -9.80 -3.49
N TYR A 143 16.18 -8.76 -2.95
CA TYR A 143 16.17 -8.46 -1.51
C TYR A 143 14.78 -8.13 -0.98
N CYS A 144 13.87 -7.69 -1.84
CA CYS A 144 12.47 -7.47 -1.47
C CYS A 144 11.68 -8.79 -1.43
N ALA A 145 12.18 -9.90 -1.99
CA ALA A 145 11.40 -11.13 -2.12
C ALA A 145 11.18 -11.84 -0.77
N CYS A 146 10.06 -12.53 -0.64
CA CYS A 146 9.78 -13.35 0.53
C CYS A 146 10.78 -14.51 0.60
N GLY A 147 11.31 -14.79 1.80
CA GLY A 147 12.28 -15.87 2.01
C GLY A 147 13.73 -15.49 1.69
N THR A 148 14.02 -14.32 1.11
CA THR A 148 15.41 -13.97 0.76
C THR A 148 16.27 -13.87 2.02
N TRP A 149 15.80 -13.18 3.06
CA TRP A 149 16.55 -12.99 4.30
C TRP A 149 16.79 -14.32 5.03
N GLU A 150 15.75 -15.14 5.11
CA GLU A 150 15.74 -16.44 5.79
C GLU A 150 16.65 -17.46 5.11
N ASN A 151 16.85 -17.33 3.79
CA ASN A 151 17.71 -18.20 3.00
C ASN A 151 19.17 -17.72 2.94
N MET A 152 19.49 -16.50 3.42
CA MET A 152 20.87 -16.02 3.48
C MET A 152 21.65 -16.67 4.61
N THR A 153 22.90 -17.02 4.32
CA THR A 153 23.91 -17.32 5.33
C THR A 153 24.23 -16.09 6.18
N ARG A 154 24.80 -16.31 7.37
CA ARG A 154 25.24 -15.19 8.25
C ARG A 154 26.23 -14.24 7.55
N ARG A 155 27.05 -14.78 6.65
CA ARG A 155 27.99 -13.99 5.85
C ARG A 155 27.24 -13.08 4.89
N GLU A 156 26.31 -13.62 4.12
CA GLU A 156 25.48 -12.83 3.18
C GLU A 156 24.64 -11.78 3.92
N GLN A 157 24.07 -12.10 5.08
CA GLN A 157 23.35 -11.11 5.91
C GLN A 157 24.26 -9.97 6.37
N THR A 158 25.52 -10.28 6.71
CA THR A 158 26.51 -9.27 7.12
C THR A 158 26.90 -8.39 5.93
N GLU A 159 27.18 -9.00 4.77
CA GLU A 159 27.46 -8.29 3.52
C GLU A 159 26.28 -7.39 3.11
N TYR A 160 25.04 -7.89 3.19
CA TYR A 160 23.83 -7.09 2.95
C TYR A 160 23.73 -5.88 3.88
N ARG A 161 23.94 -6.05 5.19
CA ARG A 161 23.88 -4.90 6.13
C ARG A 161 24.95 -3.87 5.83
N HIS A 162 26.17 -4.30 5.48
CA HIS A 162 27.22 -3.40 5.04
C HIS A 162 26.84 -2.68 3.74
N GLU A 163 26.21 -3.37 2.79
CA GLU A 163 25.71 -2.80 1.54
C GLU A 163 24.66 -1.73 1.80
N VAL A 164 23.68 -2.02 2.65
CA VAL A 164 22.63 -1.07 3.03
C VAL A 164 23.24 0.16 3.68
N ALA A 165 24.12 -0.01 4.67
CA ALA A 165 24.73 1.09 5.41
C ALA A 165 25.59 2.02 4.53
N ARG A 166 26.21 1.50 3.45
CA ARG A 166 27.04 2.30 2.53
C ARG A 166 26.27 2.88 1.35
N THR A 167 25.06 2.39 1.08
CA THR A 167 24.27 2.83 -0.07
C THR A 167 23.60 4.16 0.24
N SER A 168 23.93 5.20 -0.52
CA SER A 168 23.29 6.50 -0.35
C SER A 168 21.77 6.41 -0.55
N GLY A 169 20.98 7.08 0.28
CA GLY A 169 19.53 7.14 0.15
C GLY A 169 18.76 6.07 0.93
N THR A 170 19.44 5.06 1.49
CA THR A 170 18.87 4.20 2.54
C THR A 170 18.92 4.90 3.90
N ASP A 171 18.22 4.35 4.89
CA ASP A 171 18.33 4.75 6.30
C ASP A 171 19.43 4.01 7.08
N GLY A 172 20.11 3.06 6.42
CA GLY A 172 21.13 2.20 7.01
C GLY A 172 20.60 0.91 7.64
N GLU A 173 19.28 0.73 7.71
CA GLU A 173 18.64 -0.48 8.25
C GLU A 173 18.10 -1.39 7.15
N LEU A 174 17.40 -0.80 6.17
CA LEU A 174 16.78 -1.51 5.07
C LEU A 174 17.19 -0.95 3.71
N HIS A 175 17.04 -1.78 2.68
CA HIS A 175 17.41 -1.42 1.31
C HIS A 175 16.45 -0.42 0.64
N PHE A 176 15.47 0.12 1.35
CA PHE A 176 14.51 1.07 0.80
C PHE A 176 15.08 2.48 0.74
N ILE A 177 14.61 3.25 -0.23
CA ILE A 177 15.01 4.64 -0.44
C ILE A 177 14.18 5.54 0.50
N ALA A 178 14.71 5.81 1.68
CA ALA A 178 14.03 6.55 2.76
C ALA A 178 13.50 7.93 2.34
N PRO A 179 14.21 8.74 1.52
CA PRO A 179 13.68 10.05 1.09
C PRO A 179 12.37 9.98 0.31
N LEU A 180 12.11 8.88 -0.43
CA LEU A 180 10.86 8.74 -1.18
C LEU A 180 9.68 8.48 -0.24
N GLU A 181 9.89 7.80 0.88
CA GLU A 181 8.89 7.65 1.94
C GLU A 181 8.56 8.99 2.61
N HIS A 182 9.58 9.78 2.96
CA HIS A 182 9.36 11.12 3.55
C HIS A 182 8.60 12.06 2.59
N LEU A 183 8.89 12.00 1.29
CA LEU A 183 8.16 12.79 0.29
C LEU A 183 6.67 12.43 0.21
N SER A 184 6.28 11.24 0.69
CA SER A 184 4.91 10.75 0.67
C SER A 184 4.08 11.21 1.87
N GLU A 185 4.70 11.67 2.98
CA GLU A 185 4.03 12.17 4.18
C GLU A 185 2.89 13.17 3.92
N PRO A 186 3.00 14.14 2.97
CA PRO A 186 1.91 15.04 2.66
C PRO A 186 0.65 14.35 2.12
N VAL A 187 0.77 13.14 1.55
CA VAL A 187 -0.37 12.33 1.11
C VAL A 187 -1.14 11.80 2.31
N TRP A 188 -0.44 11.26 3.31
CA TRP A 188 -1.03 10.80 4.57
C TRP A 188 -1.73 11.94 5.30
N ALA A 189 -1.09 13.11 5.38
CA ALA A 189 -1.68 14.31 5.98
C ALA A 189 -2.93 14.79 5.21
N ALA A 190 -2.91 14.73 3.88
CA ALA A 190 -4.06 15.08 3.05
C ALA A 190 -5.24 14.13 3.27
N ALA A 191 -4.99 12.82 3.28
CA ALA A 191 -6.01 11.81 3.56
C ALA A 191 -6.63 12.00 4.95
N SER A 192 -5.78 12.10 5.97
CA SER A 192 -6.14 12.35 7.36
C SER A 192 -7.04 13.60 7.51
N LYS A 193 -6.61 14.74 6.96
CA LYS A 193 -7.38 16.00 7.00
C LYS A 193 -8.70 15.88 6.25
N ALA A 194 -8.72 15.19 5.11
CA ALA A 194 -9.92 15.04 4.29
C ALA A 194 -10.98 14.17 4.99
N MET A 195 -10.57 13.03 5.57
CA MET A 195 -11.46 12.14 6.33
C MET A 195 -12.05 12.86 7.55
N ARG A 196 -11.22 13.52 8.38
CA ARG A 196 -11.72 14.28 9.54
C ARG A 196 -12.71 15.37 9.15
N ARG A 197 -12.44 16.09 8.05
CA ARG A 197 -13.32 17.17 7.59
C ARG A 197 -14.66 16.64 7.08
N ALA A 198 -14.66 15.52 6.36
CA ALA A 198 -15.87 14.99 5.72
C ALA A 198 -16.70 14.11 6.64
N TRP A 199 -16.05 13.33 7.50
CA TRP A 199 -16.69 12.25 8.28
C TRP A 199 -16.58 12.46 9.79
N GLY A 200 -15.77 13.42 10.25
CA GLY A 200 -15.51 13.62 11.68
C GLY A 200 -14.70 12.49 12.33
N LEU A 201 -14.13 11.58 11.53
CA LEU A 201 -13.33 10.44 11.96
C LEU A 201 -12.29 10.07 10.91
N GLU A 202 -11.37 9.20 11.28
CA GLU A 202 -10.37 8.62 10.37
C GLU A 202 -10.54 7.10 10.30
N VAL A 203 -10.33 6.54 9.11
CA VAL A 203 -10.36 5.10 8.89
C VAL A 203 -9.07 4.68 8.21
N TRP A 204 -8.33 3.80 8.88
CA TRP A 204 -7.05 3.27 8.43
C TRP A 204 -7.08 1.75 8.51
N GLY A 205 -6.25 1.07 7.72
CA GLY A 205 -6.23 -0.37 7.75
C GLY A 205 -5.56 -1.00 6.56
N ASP A 206 -5.74 -2.31 6.46
CA ASP A 206 -5.24 -3.14 5.37
C ASP A 206 -5.89 -2.75 4.03
N PHE A 207 -5.09 -2.69 2.97
CA PHE A 207 -5.51 -2.27 1.64
C PHE A 207 -6.68 -3.06 1.08
N TRP A 208 -6.63 -4.39 1.14
CA TRP A 208 -7.69 -5.23 0.58
C TRP A 208 -8.96 -5.12 1.43
N THR A 209 -8.81 -5.14 2.75
CA THR A 209 -9.91 -4.96 3.70
C THR A 209 -10.64 -3.64 3.48
N LEU A 210 -9.91 -2.51 3.45
CA LEU A 210 -10.52 -1.20 3.26
C LEU A 210 -11.08 -1.01 1.85
N THR A 211 -10.44 -1.55 0.81
CA THR A 211 -10.96 -1.45 -0.56
C THR A 211 -12.27 -2.24 -0.71
N THR A 212 -12.39 -3.39 -0.04
CA THR A 212 -13.65 -4.14 0.04
C THR A 212 -14.71 -3.37 0.81
N LEU A 213 -14.38 -2.80 1.98
CA LEU A 213 -15.32 -2.02 2.80
C LEU A 213 -15.75 -0.71 2.14
N ALA A 214 -14.88 -0.05 1.36
CA ALA A 214 -15.21 1.15 0.59
C ALA A 214 -16.31 0.91 -0.44
N ARG A 215 -16.54 -0.34 -0.85
CA ARG A 215 -17.64 -0.75 -1.76
C ARG A 215 -18.88 -1.21 -1.02
N ASP A 216 -18.87 -1.30 0.31
CA ASP A 216 -20.03 -1.69 1.12
C ASP A 216 -20.84 -0.43 1.49
N PRO A 217 -22.04 -0.23 0.92
CA PRO A 217 -22.83 0.98 1.17
C PRO A 217 -23.25 1.11 2.64
N GLY A 218 -23.44 -0.01 3.33
CA GLY A 218 -23.81 0.00 4.75
C GLY A 218 -22.65 0.46 5.63
N PHE A 219 -21.42 0.07 5.30
CA PHE A 219 -20.23 0.58 5.96
C PHE A 219 -20.03 2.07 5.67
N MET A 220 -20.05 2.46 4.39
CA MET A 220 -19.81 3.85 3.98
C MET A 220 -20.85 4.81 4.54
N ALA A 221 -22.14 4.46 4.54
CA ALA A 221 -23.18 5.31 5.13
C ALA A 221 -22.93 5.59 6.63
N ARG A 222 -22.35 4.64 7.37
CA ARG A 222 -22.02 4.82 8.79
C ARG A 222 -20.77 5.67 8.99
N VAL A 223 -19.76 5.49 8.12
CA VAL A 223 -18.57 6.35 8.10
C VAL A 223 -18.96 7.79 7.77
N GLU A 224 -19.75 7.99 6.72
CA GLU A 224 -20.21 9.31 6.27
C GLU A 224 -21.08 10.02 7.32
N ALA A 225 -21.81 9.27 8.14
CA ALA A 225 -22.54 9.78 9.29
C ALA A 225 -21.68 10.04 10.55
N GLY A 226 -20.36 9.83 10.50
CA GLY A 226 -19.47 9.92 11.66
C GLY A 226 -19.75 8.86 12.74
N ASN A 227 -20.49 7.80 12.41
CA ASN A 227 -20.89 6.76 13.35
C ASN A 227 -19.81 5.68 13.48
N ARG A 228 -18.73 6.02 14.20
CA ARG A 228 -17.59 5.12 14.45
C ARG A 228 -18.01 3.74 14.98
N ARG A 229 -18.86 3.69 16.01
CA ARG A 229 -19.30 2.42 16.62
C ARG A 229 -20.13 1.59 15.65
N GLY A 230 -21.03 2.24 14.92
CA GLY A 230 -21.84 1.61 13.89
C GLY A 230 -20.98 1.04 12.76
N ALA A 231 -20.02 1.82 12.24
CA ALA A 231 -19.12 1.40 11.17
C ALA A 231 -18.29 0.17 11.58
N LEU A 232 -17.72 0.18 12.79
CA LEU A 232 -16.97 -0.95 13.33
C LEU A 232 -17.87 -2.18 13.53
N SER A 233 -19.08 -2.01 14.07
CA SER A 233 -20.05 -3.09 14.26
C SER A 233 -20.44 -3.72 12.91
N HIS A 234 -20.70 -2.89 11.89
CA HIS A 234 -21.02 -3.35 10.53
C HIS A 234 -19.85 -4.11 9.91
N ALA A 235 -18.63 -3.57 9.98
CA ALA A 235 -17.43 -4.23 9.49
C ALA A 235 -17.20 -5.59 10.17
N ARG A 236 -17.41 -5.68 11.50
CA ARG A 236 -17.37 -6.95 12.24
C ARG A 236 -18.42 -7.94 11.76
N GLY A 237 -19.66 -7.49 11.58
CA GLY A 237 -20.74 -8.33 11.03
C GLY A 237 -20.45 -8.86 9.62
N ARG A 238 -19.65 -8.13 8.82
CA ARG A 238 -19.17 -8.57 7.50
C ARG A 238 -17.91 -9.44 7.56
N GLY A 239 -17.29 -9.59 8.74
CA GLY A 239 -16.07 -10.34 8.96
C GLY A 239 -14.78 -9.59 8.65
N PHE A 240 -14.81 -8.24 8.61
CA PHE A 240 -13.70 -7.34 8.26
C PHE A 240 -13.24 -6.42 9.40
N GLY A 241 -13.68 -6.68 10.63
CA GLY A 241 -13.47 -5.79 11.79
C GLY A 241 -12.34 -6.19 12.74
N HIS A 242 -11.26 -6.82 12.25
CA HIS A 242 -10.12 -7.21 13.08
C HIS A 242 -9.18 -6.00 13.32
N PRO A 243 -8.65 -5.77 14.55
CA PRO A 243 -7.85 -4.58 14.85
C PRO A 243 -6.57 -4.42 14.03
N VAL A 244 -5.93 -5.52 13.63
CA VAL A 244 -4.73 -5.50 12.76
C VAL A 244 -5.03 -4.93 11.37
N THR A 245 -6.26 -5.09 10.89
CA THR A 245 -6.62 -4.80 9.50
C THR A 245 -7.60 -3.63 9.36
N LEU A 246 -8.18 -3.15 10.46
CA LEU A 246 -9.11 -2.04 10.49
C LEU A 246 -8.98 -1.25 11.79
N GLU A 247 -8.75 0.04 11.64
CA GLU A 247 -8.73 1.04 12.68
C GLU A 247 -9.69 2.18 12.32
N ILE A 248 -10.53 2.58 13.28
CA ILE A 248 -11.42 3.74 13.14
C ILE A 248 -11.17 4.64 14.35
N ALA A 249 -10.56 5.81 14.10
CA ALA A 249 -10.18 6.80 15.10
C ALA A 249 -11.16 7.98 15.10
#